data_AF-A0A7D5KCY9-F1
#
_entry.id   AF-A0A7D5KCY9-F1
#
_cell.length_a   1.000
_cell.length_b   1.000
_cell.length_c   1.000
_cell.angle_alpha   90.00
_cell.angle_beta   90.00
_cell.angle_gamma   90.00
#
_symmetry.space_group_name_H-M   'P 1'
#
loop_
_entity.id
_entity.type
_entity.pdbx_description
1 polymer ?
#
loop_
_entity_poly.entity_id
_entity_poly.type
_entity_poly.pdbx_seq_one_letter_code
_entity_poly.pdbx_strand_id
1 'polypeptide(L)' 'MTYTLEISDDLKERLDSHLEEGETHEELIEELVSMYETEGTFLQEGYSE' A
#
# COMPACT_ATOMS: atom_id res chain seq x y z
N MET A 1 -2.80 -1.11 -17.65
CA MET A 1 -2.56 -2.57 -17.65
C MET A 1 -2.70 -3.01 -16.22
N THR A 2 -3.40 -4.10 -15.94
CA THR A 2 -3.57 -4.61 -14.58
C THR A 2 -2.54 -5.68 -14.28
N TYR A 3 -2.13 -5.75 -13.02
CA TYR A 3 -1.21 -6.77 -12.51
C TYR A 3 -1.88 -7.51 -11.36
N THR A 4 -1.51 -8.77 -11.16
CA THR A 4 -2.00 -9.57 -10.03
C THR A 4 -0.93 -9.64 -8.96
N LEU A 5 -1.32 -9.39 -7.70
CA LEU A 5 -0.48 -9.57 -6.52
C LEU A 5 -0.95 -10.82 -5.78
N GLU A 6 -0.01 -11.70 -5.43
CA GLU A 6 -0.27 -12.82 -4.53
C GLU A 6 0.06 -12.39 -3.09
N ILE A 7 -0.90 -12.55 -2.19
CA ILE A 7 -0.79 -12.15 -0.79
C ILE A 7 -1.35 -13.25 0.12
N SER A 8 -0.86 -13.31 1.35
CA SER A 8 -1.39 -14.20 2.39
C SER A 8 -2.82 -13.84 2.76
N ASP A 9 -3.59 -14.84 3.22
CA ASP A 9 -4.96 -14.65 3.72
C ASP A 9 -5.04 -13.60 4.84
N ASP A 10 -4.09 -13.63 5.78
CA ASP A 10 -3.95 -12.63 6.85
C ASP A 10 -3.84 -11.19 6.31
N LEU A 11 -3.01 -10.98 5.28
CA LEU A 11 -2.86 -9.65 4.69
C LEU A 11 -4.14 -9.24 3.96
N LYS A 12 -4.81 -10.18 3.28
CA LYS A 12 -6.08 -9.93 2.61
C LYS A 12 -7.17 -9.54 3.63
N GLU A 13 -7.27 -10.21 4.76
CA GLU A 13 -8.22 -9.87 5.83
C GLU A 13 -7.94 -8.49 6.43
N ARG A 14 -6.67 -8.15 6.61
CA ARG A 14 -6.28 -6.82 7.08
C ARG A 14 -6.69 -5.74 6.08
N LEU A 15 -6.43 -5.93 4.79
CA LEU A 15 -6.85 -4.98 3.76
C LEU A 15 -8.38 -4.80 3.79
N ASP A 16 -9.14 -5.90 3.81
CA ASP A 16 -10.62 -5.90 3.88
C ASP A 16 -11.15 -5.11 5.09
N SER A 17 -10.53 -5.28 6.26
CA SER A 17 -10.89 -4.56 7.48
C SER A 17 -10.58 -3.05 7.45
N HIS A 18 -9.71 -2.62 6.54
CA HIS A 18 -9.29 -1.23 6.41
C HIS A 18 -9.97 -0.49 5.25
N LEU A 19 -10.77 -1.18 4.43
CA LEU A 19 -11.53 -0.55 3.35
C LEU A 19 -12.65 0.35 3.89
N GLU A 20 -12.78 1.52 3.30
CA GLU A 20 -13.94 2.40 3.49
C GLU A 20 -15.15 1.96 2.64
N GLU A 21 -16.34 2.51 2.89
CA GLU A 21 -17.57 2.09 2.20
C GLU A 21 -17.47 2.35 0.68
N GLY A 22 -17.39 1.26 -0.10
CA GLY A 22 -17.26 1.33 -1.55
C GLY A 22 -15.83 1.45 -2.07
N GLU A 23 -14.84 1.47 -1.17
CA GLU A 23 -13.43 1.50 -1.52
C GLU A 23 -12.95 0.17 -2.09
N THR A 24 -11.95 0.21 -2.97
CA THR A 24 -11.30 -0.98 -3.50
C THR A 24 -9.92 -1.17 -2.88
N HIS A 25 -9.41 -2.41 -2.93
CA HIS A 25 -8.04 -2.71 -2.49
C HIS A 25 -6.99 -1.89 -3.25
N GLU A 26 -7.26 -1.53 -4.52
CA GLU A 26 -6.36 -0.68 -5.31
C GLU A 26 -6.26 0.72 -4.70
N GLU A 27 -7.40 1.35 -4.37
CA GLU A 27 -7.43 2.69 -3.78
C GLU A 27 -6.76 2.72 -2.40
N LEU A 28 -7.03 1.73 -1.54
CA LEU A 28 -6.36 1.59 -0.25
C LEU A 28 -4.83 1.47 -0.41
N ILE A 29 -4.37 0.67 -1.39
CA ILE A 29 -2.93 0.48 -1.64
C ILE A 29 -2.30 1.76 -2.18
N GLU A 30 -2.98 2.50 -3.08
CA GLU A 30 -2.51 3.79 -3.58
C GLU A 30 -2.37 4.81 -2.44
N GLU A 31 -3.35 4.89 -1.54
CA GLU A 31 -3.28 5.76 -0.36
C GLU A 31 -2.10 5.38 0.56
N LEU A 32 -1.91 4.08 0.83
CA LEU A 32 -0.76 3.61 1.62
C LEU A 32 0.57 3.99 0.96
N VAL A 33 0.71 3.81 -0.35
CA VAL A 33 1.92 4.19 -1.09
C VAL A 33 2.13 5.70 -1.03
N SER A 34 1.08 6.49 -1.23
CA SER A 34 1.11 7.95 -1.12
C SER A 34 1.55 8.42 0.27
N MET A 35 1.09 7.77 1.34
CA MET A 35 1.58 8.02 2.69
C MET A 35 3.07 7.70 2.83
N TYR A 36 3.55 6.57 2.29
CA TYR A 36 4.98 6.23 2.29
C TYR A 36 5.83 7.26 1.52
N GLU A 37 5.34 7.76 0.38
CA GLU A 37 6.03 8.75 -0.45
C GLU A 37 6.01 10.16 0.17
N THR A 38 4.90 10.53 0.83
CA THR A 38 4.70 11.86 1.42
C THR A 38 5.32 11.98 2.82
N GLU A 39 5.19 10.97 3.67
CA GLU A 39 5.76 10.95 5.02
C GLU A 39 7.23 10.52 5.04
N GLY A 40 7.81 10.14 3.89
CA GLY A 40 9.20 10.41 3.52
C GLY A 40 10.30 9.95 4.49
N THR A 41 10.04 9.05 5.45
CA THR A 41 11.04 8.74 6.49
C THR A 41 12.14 7.78 6.03
N PHE A 42 12.17 7.32 4.77
CA PHE A 42 13.15 6.31 4.35
C PHE A 42 13.72 6.40 2.92
N LEU A 43 13.53 7.52 2.20
CA LEU A 43 14.10 7.72 0.84
C LEU A 43 15.29 8.70 0.80
N GLN A 44 15.88 9.04 1.97
CA GLN A 44 17.05 9.93 2.05
C GLN A 44 18.34 9.29 2.61
N GLU A 45 18.36 8.03 3.05
CA GLU A 45 19.56 7.44 3.66
C GLU A 45 20.15 6.22 2.92
N GLY A 46 19.85 6.07 1.62
CA GLY A 46 20.27 4.88 0.85
C GLY A 46 20.92 5.12 -0.52
N TYR A 47 20.98 6.37 -1.01
CA TYR A 47 21.78 6.72 -2.19
C TYR A 47 23.00 7.55 -1.75
N SER A 48 23.86 6.93 -0.96
CA SER A 48 25.26 7.33 -0.80
C SER A 48 26.11 6.07 -0.71
N GLU A 49 26.25 5.41 -1.86
CA GLU A 49 27.46 4.71 -2.30
C GLU A 49 27.68 4.99 -3.78
#